data_AF-A0A8S4GQP8-F1
#
_entry.id   AF-A0A8S4GQP8-F1
#
_cell.length_a   1.000
_cell.length_b   1.000
_cell.length_c   1.000
_cell.angle_alpha   90.00
_cell.angle_beta   90.00
_cell.angle_gamma   90.00
#
_symmetry.space_group_name_H-M   'P 1'
#
loop_
_entity.id
_entity.type
_entity.pdbx_description
1 polymer ?
#
loop_
_entity_poly.entity_id
_entity_poly.type
_entity_poly.pdbx_seq_one_letter_code
_entity_poly.pdbx_strand_id
1 'polypeptide(L)'
;MTASVSEEKRKLDDFEKRVDKDDKEAMALLTEMREHIQKLEKQQRFEDPRLSFATPEFREAQRHFTDAFKKNFNRPVEYAMVKDFPWSTPALRKLDRPVDVKGNPWPLDSEGKPILS
;
A
#
# COMPACT_ATOMS: atom_id res chain seq x y z
N MET A 1 -23.83 -3.44 8.67
CA MET A 1 -24.34 -3.98 7.39
C MET A 1 -24.24 -2.86 6.38
N THR A 2 -23.20 -2.83 5.55
CA THR A 2 -23.09 -1.87 4.44
C THR A 2 -23.99 -2.39 3.31
N ALA A 3 -24.91 -1.56 2.81
CA ALA A 3 -25.71 -1.91 1.64
C ALA A 3 -24.78 -2.07 0.43
N SER A 4 -24.98 -3.10 -0.38
CA SER A 4 -24.18 -3.30 -1.58
C SER A 4 -24.52 -2.22 -2.62
N VAL A 5 -23.51 -1.64 -3.27
CA VAL A 5 -23.68 -0.65 -4.36
C VAL A 5 -24.66 -1.14 -5.43
N SER A 6 -24.67 -2.45 -5.70
CA SER A 6 -25.60 -3.07 -6.64
C SER A 6 -27.07 -3.01 -6.20
N GLU A 7 -27.36 -3.10 -4.90
CA GLU A 7 -28.71 -3.00 -4.36
C GLU A 7 -29.22 -1.56 -4.36
N GLU A 8 -28.35 -0.59 -4.06
CA GLU A 8 -28.70 0.83 -4.13
C GLU A 8 -28.98 1.29 -5.56
N LYS A 9 -28.20 0.81 -6.54
CA LYS A 9 -28.48 1.05 -7.96
C LYS A 9 -29.84 0.51 -8.41
N ARG A 10 -30.25 -0.66 -7.91
CA ARG A 10 -31.59 -1.21 -8.20
C ARG A 10 -32.69 -0.33 -7.61
N LYS A 11 -32.50 0.14 -6.37
CA LYS A 11 -33.45 1.08 -5.74
C LYS A 11 -33.55 2.39 -6.50
N LEU A 12 -32.42 2.93 -6.98
CA LEU A 12 -32.41 4.14 -7.82
C LEU A 12 -33.18 3.91 -9.13
N ASP A 13 -32.92 2.81 -9.84
CA ASP A 13 -33.58 2.49 -11.12
C ASP A 13 -35.10 2.29 -10.95
N ASP A 14 -35.52 1.62 -9.87
CA ASP A 14 -36.92 1.45 -9.53
C ASP A 14 -37.60 2.78 -9.14
N PHE A 15 -36.88 3.67 -8.46
CA PHE A 15 -37.38 4.99 -8.08
C PHE A 15 -37.50 5.91 -9.31
N GLU A 16 -36.51 5.91 -10.19
CA GLU A 16 -36.51 6.70 -11.44
C GLU A 16 -37.66 6.32 -12.38
N LYS A 17 -38.07 5.05 -12.39
CA LYS A 17 -39.23 4.57 -13.18
C LYS A 17 -40.58 5.02 -12.61
N ARG A 18 -40.66 5.31 -11.32
CA ARG A 18 -41.92 5.63 -10.61
C ARG A 18 -42.07 7.11 -10.30
N VAL A 19 -40.98 7.86 -10.37
CA VAL A 19 -40.97 9.30 -10.09
C VAL A 19 -41.82 10.05 -11.11
N ASP A 20 -42.60 11.00 -10.60
CA ASP A 20 -43.18 12.05 -11.43
C ASP A 20 -42.15 13.17 -11.65
N LYS A 21 -41.90 13.51 -12.91
CA LYS A 21 -40.85 14.47 -13.30
C LYS A 21 -41.24 15.92 -12.99
N ASP A 22 -42.53 16.18 -12.77
CA ASP A 22 -43.03 17.49 -12.42
C ASP A 22 -43.03 17.75 -10.89
N ASP A 23 -42.76 16.70 -10.09
CA ASP A 23 -42.60 16.81 -8.63
C ASP A 23 -41.16 17.21 -8.26
N LYS A 24 -41.03 18.41 -7.70
CA LYS A 24 -39.74 18.99 -7.28
C LYS A 24 -39.09 18.21 -6.13
N GLU A 25 -39.85 17.68 -5.18
CA GLU A 25 -39.28 16.95 -4.04
C GLU A 25 -38.75 15.59 -4.49
N ALA A 26 -39.49 14.93 -5.37
CA ALA A 26 -39.10 13.64 -5.91
C ALA A 26 -37.86 13.74 -6.83
N MET A 27 -37.73 14.84 -7.58
CA MET A 27 -36.53 15.15 -8.37
C MET A 27 -35.31 15.51 -7.51
N ALA A 28 -35.50 16.20 -6.38
CA ALA A 28 -34.43 16.46 -5.42
C ALA A 28 -33.90 15.16 -4.80
N LEU A 29 -34.79 14.27 -4.40
CA LEU A 29 -34.43 12.95 -3.85
C LEU A 29 -33.71 12.08 -4.88
N LEU A 30 -34.12 12.10 -6.15
CA LEU A 30 -33.39 11.42 -7.23
C LEU A 30 -31.95 11.92 -7.37
N THR A 31 -31.75 13.23 -7.21
CA THR A 31 -30.43 13.84 -7.31
C THR A 31 -29.56 13.38 -6.15
N GLU A 32 -30.09 13.39 -4.93
CA GLU A 32 -29.41 12.91 -3.73
C GLU A 32 -29.04 11.41 -3.83
N MET A 33 -29.95 10.56 -4.31
CA MET A 33 -29.69 9.13 -4.52
C MET A 33 -28.56 8.89 -5.54
N ARG A 34 -28.50 9.69 -6.61
CA ARG A 34 -27.41 9.63 -7.60
C ARG A 34 -26.06 10.03 -7.00
N GLU A 35 -26.04 11.10 -6.21
CA GLU A 35 -24.82 11.55 -5.52
C GLU A 35 -24.34 10.52 -4.49
N HIS A 36 -25.26 9.90 -3.75
CA HIS A 36 -24.96 8.84 -2.79
C HIS A 36 -24.30 7.63 -3.47
N ILE A 37 -24.87 7.16 -4.57
CA ILE A 37 -24.30 6.03 -5.33
C ILE A 37 -22.91 6.38 -5.88
N GLN A 38 -22.70 7.59 -6.41
CA GLN A 38 -21.37 8.02 -6.86
C GLN A 38 -20.34 8.04 -5.73
N LYS A 39 -20.75 8.44 -4.52
CA LYS A 39 -19.89 8.44 -3.34
C LYS A 39 -19.51 7.02 -2.92
N LEU A 40 -20.48 6.09 -2.90
CA LEU A 40 -20.24 4.68 -2.60
C LEU A 40 -19.33 4.02 -3.64
N GLU A 41 -19.50 4.31 -4.92
CA GLU A 41 -18.60 3.80 -5.97
C GLU A 41 -17.17 4.31 -5.82
N LYS A 42 -16.99 5.59 -5.45
CA LYS A 42 -15.66 6.14 -5.15
C LYS A 42 -15.03 5.40 -3.97
N GLN A 43 -15.76 5.20 -2.88
CA GLN A 43 -15.25 4.46 -1.71
C GLN A 43 -14.88 3.02 -2.07
N GLN A 44 -15.74 2.31 -2.80
CA GLN A 44 -15.50 0.93 -3.21
C GLN A 44 -14.26 0.78 -4.11
N ARG A 45 -13.96 1.77 -4.97
CA ARG A 45 -12.74 1.78 -5.81
C ARG A 45 -11.45 1.82 -4.99
N PHE A 46 -11.47 2.47 -3.83
CA PHE A 46 -10.32 2.55 -2.93
C PHE A 46 -10.27 1.40 -1.92
N GLU A 47 -11.39 0.71 -1.71
CA GLU A 47 -11.49 -0.43 -0.80
C GLU A 47 -11.09 -1.76 -1.43
N ASP A 48 -11.09 -1.91 -2.76
CA ASP A 48 -10.64 -3.17 -3.37
C ASP A 48 -9.12 -3.31 -3.22
N PRO A 49 -8.62 -4.21 -2.35
CA PRO A 49 -7.19 -4.34 -2.06
C PRO A 49 -6.39 -4.72 -3.29
N ARG A 50 -7.05 -5.25 -4.33
CA ARG A 50 -6.42 -5.60 -5.61
C ARG A 50 -6.22 -4.37 -6.51
N LEU A 51 -7.08 -3.36 -6.39
CA LEU A 51 -6.90 -2.08 -7.10
C LEU A 51 -5.89 -1.18 -6.41
N SER A 52 -5.76 -1.23 -5.08
CA SER A 52 -4.76 -0.43 -4.34
C SER A 52 -3.32 -0.74 -4.77
N PHE A 53 -3.03 -1.99 -5.19
CA PHE A 53 -1.74 -2.38 -5.78
C PHE A 53 -1.60 -2.04 -7.28
N ALA A 54 -2.70 -1.72 -7.96
CA ALA A 54 -2.72 -1.41 -9.39
C ALA A 54 -2.72 0.10 -9.67
N THR A 55 -2.79 0.94 -8.64
CA THR A 55 -2.68 2.39 -8.76
C THR A 55 -1.30 2.79 -9.33
N PRO A 56 -1.25 3.83 -10.19
CA PRO A 56 0.03 4.39 -10.66
C PRO A 56 0.97 4.72 -9.49
N GLU A 57 0.41 5.27 -8.42
CA GLU A 57 1.12 5.70 -7.22
C GLU A 57 1.76 4.53 -6.48
N PHE A 58 1.06 3.38 -6.36
CA PHE A 58 1.65 2.18 -5.77
C PHE A 58 2.73 1.57 -6.66
N ARG A 59 2.53 1.55 -7.98
CA ARG A 59 3.56 1.02 -8.91
C ARG A 59 4.82 1.87 -8.90
N GLU A 60 4.68 3.20 -8.79
CA GLU A 60 5.81 4.10 -8.62
C GLU A 60 6.50 3.90 -7.28
N ALA A 61 5.74 3.82 -6.18
CA ALA A 61 6.31 3.51 -4.86
C ALA A 61 7.04 2.16 -4.85
N GLN A 62 6.49 1.13 -5.52
CA GLN A 62 7.13 -0.17 -5.67
C GLN A 62 8.40 -0.09 -6.52
N ARG A 63 8.41 0.69 -7.61
CA ARG A 63 9.62 0.93 -8.41
C ARG A 63 10.70 1.63 -7.58
N HIS A 64 10.35 2.72 -6.91
CA HIS A 64 11.26 3.45 -6.03
C HIS A 64 11.82 2.56 -4.92
N PHE A 65 10.98 1.76 -4.27
CA PHE A 65 11.41 0.79 -3.28
C PHE A 65 12.37 -0.23 -3.89
N THR A 66 12.01 -0.83 -5.03
CA THR A 66 12.83 -1.84 -5.71
C THR A 66 14.18 -1.26 -6.15
N ASP A 67 14.21 -0.04 -6.66
CA ASP A 67 15.44 0.63 -7.11
C ASP A 67 16.34 1.04 -5.94
N ALA A 68 15.76 1.56 -4.85
CA ALA A 68 16.50 1.85 -3.62
C ALA A 68 17.03 0.57 -2.97
N PHE A 69 16.21 -0.50 -2.95
CA PHE A 69 16.59 -1.80 -2.44
C PHE A 69 17.75 -2.39 -3.26
N LYS A 70 17.67 -2.36 -4.60
CA LYS A 70 18.75 -2.75 -5.53
C LYS A 70 20.07 -2.04 -5.25
N LYS A 71 20.04 -0.72 -5.00
CA LYS A 71 21.25 0.08 -4.68
C LYS A 71 21.93 -0.36 -3.37
N ASN A 72 21.19 -0.99 -2.46
CA ASN A 72 21.72 -1.46 -1.18
C ASN A 72 22.30 -2.89 -1.22
N PHE A 73 22.11 -3.66 -2.31
CA PHE A 73 22.65 -5.04 -2.38
C PHE A 73 24.17 -5.12 -2.57
N ASN A 74 24.79 -4.10 -3.18
CA ASN A 74 26.25 -4.02 -3.35
C ASN A 74 26.90 -3.17 -2.26
N ARG A 75 26.26 -3.04 -1.10
CA ARG A 75 26.81 -2.31 0.04
C ARG A 75 26.93 -3.24 1.25
N PRO A 76 27.98 -3.04 2.07
CA PRO A 76 28.11 -3.73 3.34
C PRO A 76 26.90 -3.44 4.24
N VAL A 77 26.30 -4.48 4.81
CA VAL A 77 25.36 -4.33 5.92
C VAL A 77 26.18 -4.06 7.18
N GLU A 78 26.15 -2.81 7.64
CA GLU A 78 26.88 -2.40 8.85
C GLU A 78 26.05 -2.54 10.12
N TYR A 79 24.71 -2.60 10.02
CA TYR A 79 23.81 -2.67 11.17
C TYR A 79 22.83 -3.83 11.01
N ALA A 80 22.66 -4.61 12.07
CA ALA A 80 21.69 -5.68 12.10
C ALA A 80 21.07 -5.83 13.50
N MET A 81 19.93 -6.51 13.55
CA MET A 81 19.34 -6.96 14.81
C MET A 81 20.17 -8.15 15.32
N VAL A 82 21.02 -7.90 16.32
CA VAL A 82 21.86 -8.93 16.93
C VAL A 82 21.19 -9.42 18.20
N LYS A 83 21.17 -10.74 18.36
CA LYS A 83 20.64 -11.41 19.53
C LYS A 83 21.79 -12.13 20.23
N ASP A 84 22.27 -11.54 21.33
CA ASP A 84 23.43 -12.06 22.06
C ASP A 84 23.12 -13.39 22.75
N PHE A 85 21.88 -13.57 23.23
CA PHE A 85 21.44 -14.77 23.96
C PHE A 85 20.09 -15.28 23.43
N PRO A 86 19.81 -16.60 23.49
CA PRO A 86 18.55 -17.18 23.01
C PRO A 86 17.28 -16.58 23.63
N TRP A 87 17.38 -16.00 24.84
CA TRP A 87 16.26 -15.38 25.56
C TRP A 87 16.24 -13.85 25.50
N SER A 88 17.24 -13.18 24.90
CA SER A 88 17.30 -11.72 24.86
C SER A 88 16.48 -11.15 23.69
N THR A 89 15.90 -9.97 23.86
CA THR A 89 15.32 -9.21 22.74
C THR A 89 16.42 -8.79 21.76
N PRO A 90 16.29 -9.00 20.45
CA PRO A 90 17.25 -8.50 19.47
C PRO A 90 17.39 -6.98 19.57
N ALA A 91 18.62 -6.48 19.52
CA ALA A 91 18.90 -5.05 19.51
C ALA A 91 19.60 -4.66 18.21
N LEU A 92 19.22 -3.50 17.66
CA LEU A 92 19.91 -2.94 16.50
C LEU A 92 21.29 -2.46 16.94
N ARG A 93 22.34 -3.09 16.44
CA ARG A 93 23.74 -2.71 16.73
C ARG A 93 24.56 -2.68 15.46
N LYS A 94 25.64 -1.89 15.49
CA LYS A 94 26.67 -1.92 14.46
C LYS A 94 27.42 -3.25 14.55
N LEU A 95 27.61 -3.92 13.42
CA LEU A 95 28.34 -5.17 13.33
C LEU A 95 29.85 -4.91 13.36
N ASP A 96 30.59 -5.76 14.06
CA ASP A 96 32.06 -5.70 14.10
C ASP A 96 32.66 -5.96 12.71
N ARG A 97 32.04 -6.85 11.95
CA ARG A 97 32.36 -7.09 10.55
C ARG A 97 31.12 -6.88 9.70
N PRO A 98 31.19 -6.01 8.68
CA PRO A 98 30.09 -5.87 7.75
C PRO A 98 29.82 -7.19 7.04
N VAL A 99 28.55 -7.43 6.70
CA VAL A 99 28.12 -8.65 6.02
C VAL A 99 27.38 -8.34 4.72
N ASP A 100 27.31 -9.30 3.82
CA ASP A 100 26.42 -9.24 2.65
C ASP A 100 24.97 -9.54 3.06
N VAL A 101 24.04 -9.41 2.10
CA VAL A 101 22.61 -9.73 2.31
C VAL A 101 22.34 -11.19 2.67
N LYS A 102 23.32 -12.09 2.47
CA LYS A 102 23.25 -13.52 2.81
C LYS A 102 23.88 -13.82 4.16
N GLY A 103 24.46 -12.82 4.85
CA GLY A 103 25.14 -12.96 6.13
C GLY A 103 26.61 -13.39 6.03
N ASN A 104 27.19 -13.45 4.83
CA ASN A 104 28.62 -13.72 4.66
C ASN A 104 29.44 -12.46 4.96
N PRO A 105 30.67 -12.59 5.48
CA PRO A 105 31.55 -11.44 5.70
C PRO A 105 31.80 -10.65 4.42
N TRP A 106 31.66 -9.33 4.48
CA TRP A 106 31.97 -8.43 3.38
C TRP A 106 33.49 -8.36 3.15
N PRO A 107 33.98 -8.31 1.90
CA PRO A 107 35.41 -8.20 1.62
C PRO A 107 35.98 -6.88 2.18
N LEU A 108 37.08 -6.98 2.92
CA LEU A 108 37.78 -5.84 3.51
C LEU A 108 39.08 -5.56 2.74
N ASP A 109 39.50 -4.30 2.68
CA ASP A 109 40.80 -3.89 2.14
C ASP A 109 41.96 -4.16 3.13
N SER A 110 43.19 -3.80 2.76
CA SER A 110 44.38 -3.95 3.61
C SER A 110 44.35 -3.07 4.87
N GLU A 111 43.45 -2.09 4.95
CA GLU A 111 43.24 -1.21 6.10
C GLU A 111 42.06 -1.67 6.98
N GLY A 112 41.37 -2.76 6.61
CA GLY A 112 40.21 -3.29 7.33
C GLY A 112 38.89 -2.58 7.03
N LYS A 113 38.81 -1.76 5.98
CA LYS A 113 37.59 -1.06 5.54
C LYS A 113 36.83 -1.89 4.49
N PRO A 114 35.50 -1.81 4.44
CA PRO A 114 34.72 -2.54 3.45
C PRO A 114 35.01 -2.05 2.02
N ILE A 115 35.31 -2.98 1.11
CA ILE A 115 35.51 -2.65 -0.31
C ILE A 115 34.15 -2.29 -0.92
N LEU A 116 34.00 -1.04 -1.36
CA LEU A 116 32.83 -0.58 -2.07
C LEU A 116 33.03 -0.85 -3.57
N SER A 117 32.10 -1.58 -4.19
CA SER A 117 32.07 -1.81 -5.64
C SER A 117 31.38 -0.68 -6.39
#